data_AF-A0A8S3RZG9-F1
#
_entry.id   AF-A0A8S3RZG9-F1
#
_cell.length_a   1.000
_cell.length_b   1.000
_cell.length_c   1.000
_cell.angle_alpha   90.00
_cell.angle_beta   90.00
_cell.angle_gamma   90.00
#
_symmetry.space_group_name_H-M   'P 1'
#
loop_
_entity.id
_entity.type
_entity.pdbx_description
1 polymer ?
#
loop_
_entity_poly.entity_id
_entity_poly.type
_entity_poly.pdbx_seq_one_letter_code
_entity_poly.pdbx_strand_id
1 'polypeptide(L)'
;MNGRIGNDEVGKPTSKNTSVVDYAISTADVLYLVENFDVLPFSSLYSDIHCPLELVLNCSNTKQSNVNINVESGENNTYIGKWNHDQVNEYKENLDKESISQLLSFIMTKTENVQNVDKNTIDEIVNEIRDVLLNSARNTFGEFVQKTYGFDYTGGKQNHRDWFNTECRRERRAFRKSKRLYKRYGSRIFKERLRRSETLYKKTMDKNIRSFNVDLRSKMKKMRTKNPKEFWKIINRGSE
;
A
#
# COMPACT_ATOMS: atom_id res chain seq x y z
N MET A 1 -8.68 -14.09 13.38
CA MET A 1 -8.22 -14.98 14.45
C MET A 1 -9.33 -15.03 15.49
N ASN A 2 -9.84 -16.23 15.81
CA ASN A 2 -10.92 -16.42 16.78
C ASN A 2 -10.39 -17.19 18.01
N GLY A 3 -9.40 -16.55 18.62
CA GLY A 3 -8.94 -16.60 20.01
C GLY A 3 -8.42 -15.18 20.28
N ARG A 4 -9.36 -14.23 20.27
CA ARG A 4 -9.17 -12.84 19.82
C ARG A 4 -8.26 -12.05 20.74
N ILE A 5 -7.44 -11.19 20.16
CA ILE A 5 -6.36 -10.46 20.83
C ILE A 5 -6.72 -8.97 20.90
N GLY A 6 -6.26 -8.27 21.94
CA GLY A 6 -6.40 -6.82 22.04
C GLY A 6 -7.82 -6.37 22.33
N ASN A 7 -8.34 -5.40 21.57
CA ASN A 7 -9.60 -4.71 21.87
C ASN A 7 -10.88 -5.52 21.60
N ASP A 8 -10.77 -6.73 21.04
CA ASP A 8 -11.91 -7.58 20.69
C ASP A 8 -11.85 -8.98 21.31
N GLU A 9 -11.20 -9.15 22.47
CA GLU A 9 -11.12 -10.43 23.21
C GLU A 9 -12.49 -11.10 23.42
N VAL A 10 -13.53 -10.31 23.74
CA VAL A 10 -14.89 -10.79 24.02
C VAL A 10 -15.61 -11.27 22.75
N GLY A 11 -15.16 -10.81 21.60
CA GLY A 11 -15.64 -11.24 20.30
C GLY A 11 -16.91 -10.55 19.79
N LYS A 12 -16.76 -9.32 19.31
CA LYS A 12 -17.83 -8.57 18.65
C LYS A 12 -18.28 -9.26 17.34
N PRO A 13 -19.57 -9.17 17.00
CA PRO A 13 -20.05 -9.64 15.70
C PRO A 13 -19.45 -8.82 14.55
N THR A 14 -19.03 -9.52 13.49
CA THR A 14 -18.48 -8.88 12.28
C THR A 14 -19.55 -8.55 11.25
N SER A 15 -20.73 -9.17 11.34
CA SER A 15 -21.92 -8.77 10.59
C SER A 15 -22.90 -8.09 11.57
N LYS A 16 -23.44 -6.92 11.21
CA LYS A 16 -24.47 -6.09 11.90
C LYS A 16 -25.06 -6.62 13.23
N ASN A 17 -24.21 -6.89 14.21
CA ASN A 17 -24.52 -7.55 15.49
C ASN A 17 -25.17 -8.96 15.41
N THR A 18 -25.00 -9.69 14.30
CA THR A 18 -25.69 -10.97 14.03
C THR A 18 -24.76 -12.18 14.00
N SER A 19 -23.57 -12.08 13.42
CA SER A 19 -22.66 -13.22 13.29
C SER A 19 -21.21 -12.82 13.17
N VAL A 20 -20.32 -13.79 13.35
CA VAL A 20 -18.88 -13.68 13.13
C VAL A 20 -18.58 -14.47 11.86
N VAL A 21 -18.40 -13.77 10.76
CA VAL A 21 -18.19 -14.39 9.43
C VAL A 21 -16.94 -13.87 8.73
N ASP A 22 -16.35 -12.79 9.24
CA ASP A 22 -15.16 -12.15 8.68
C ASP A 22 -13.94 -12.49 9.55
N TYR A 23 -12.86 -12.96 8.92
CA TYR A 23 -11.67 -13.44 9.62
C TYR A 23 -10.40 -12.85 9.02
N ALA A 24 -9.47 -12.44 9.88
CA ALA A 24 -8.06 -12.32 9.54
C ALA A 24 -7.36 -13.65 9.83
N ILE A 25 -6.67 -14.22 8.85
CA ILE A 25 -5.94 -15.50 8.97
C ILE A 25 -4.46 -15.21 8.70
N SER A 26 -3.57 -15.77 9.52
CA SER A 26 -2.14 -15.59 9.40
C SER A 26 -1.40 -16.90 9.69
N THR A 27 -0.14 -16.97 9.29
CA THR A 27 0.78 -18.01 9.78
C THR A 27 1.11 -17.78 11.25
N ALA A 28 1.65 -18.79 11.93
CA ALA A 28 2.11 -18.67 13.31
C ALA A 28 3.20 -17.58 13.47
N ASP A 29 4.08 -17.45 12.47
CA ASP A 29 5.13 -16.42 12.47
C ASP A 29 4.57 -15.01 12.32
N VAL A 30 3.41 -14.81 11.70
CA VAL A 30 2.83 -13.46 11.63
C VAL A 30 1.99 -13.17 12.87
N LEU A 31 1.53 -14.22 13.57
CA LEU A 31 0.71 -14.08 14.77
C LEU A 31 1.43 -13.33 15.89
N TYR A 32 2.73 -13.54 16.08
CA TYR A 32 3.51 -12.83 17.12
C TYR A 32 3.65 -11.33 16.85
N LEU A 33 3.48 -10.90 15.59
CA LEU A 33 3.51 -9.49 15.21
C LEU A 33 2.17 -8.81 15.47
N VAL A 34 1.10 -9.54 15.76
CA VAL A 34 -0.23 -8.95 15.95
C VAL A 34 -0.28 -8.22 17.29
N GLU A 35 -0.35 -6.90 17.22
CA GLU A 35 -0.42 -6.02 18.40
C GLU A 35 -1.87 -5.82 18.84
N ASN A 36 -2.78 -5.63 17.88
CA ASN A 36 -4.18 -5.38 18.19
C ASN A 36 -5.11 -5.90 17.08
N PHE A 37 -6.30 -6.31 17.49
CA PHE A 37 -7.41 -6.62 16.59
C PHE A 37 -8.69 -5.97 17.13
N ASP A 38 -9.45 -5.31 16.26
CA ASP A 38 -10.74 -4.74 16.62
C ASP A 38 -11.78 -4.88 15.52
N VAL A 39 -13.03 -4.99 15.92
CA VAL A 39 -14.20 -4.89 15.03
C VAL A 39 -14.76 -3.48 15.18
N LEU A 40 -14.54 -2.68 14.15
CA LEU A 40 -14.98 -1.29 14.15
C LEU A 40 -16.50 -1.19 14.01
N PRO A 41 -17.14 -0.12 14.51
CA PRO A 41 -18.58 0.06 14.39
C PRO A 41 -19.05 -0.02 12.94
N PHE A 42 -20.16 -0.73 12.71
CA PHE A 42 -20.83 -0.80 11.42
C PHE A 42 -21.00 0.60 10.82
N SER A 43 -20.65 0.72 9.54
CA SER A 43 -20.77 1.94 8.77
C SER A 43 -21.42 1.61 7.43
N SER A 44 -22.63 2.14 7.25
CA SER A 44 -23.42 2.02 6.02
C SER A 44 -22.74 2.65 4.80
N LEU A 45 -21.70 3.47 5.02
CA LEU A 45 -20.87 3.99 3.93
C LEU A 45 -20.01 2.93 3.27
N TYR A 46 -19.62 1.87 3.99
CA TYR A 46 -18.61 0.91 3.55
C TYR A 46 -19.20 -0.48 3.29
N SER A 47 -20.28 -0.84 3.97
CA SER A 47 -20.97 -2.12 3.76
C SER A 47 -22.45 -1.99 4.13
N ASP A 48 -23.26 -2.90 3.62
CA ASP A 48 -24.66 -3.10 4.00
C ASP A 48 -24.81 -4.04 5.21
N ILE A 49 -23.85 -4.94 5.42
CA ILE A 49 -23.92 -6.00 6.43
C ILE A 49 -22.66 -6.09 7.30
N HIS A 50 -21.46 -5.89 6.73
CA HIS A 50 -20.19 -6.17 7.40
C HIS A 50 -19.63 -4.96 8.16
N CYS A 51 -19.06 -5.23 9.32
CA CYS A 51 -18.27 -4.31 10.11
C CYS A 51 -16.82 -4.34 9.59
N PRO A 52 -16.14 -3.18 9.50
CA PRO A 52 -14.71 -3.18 9.19
C PRO A 52 -13.90 -3.88 10.29
N LEU A 53 -12.91 -4.67 9.88
CA LEU A 53 -11.91 -5.25 10.78
C LEU A 53 -10.65 -4.38 10.78
N GLU A 54 -10.11 -4.10 11.95
CA GLU A 54 -8.82 -3.45 12.15
C GLU A 54 -7.83 -4.47 12.70
N LEU A 55 -6.68 -4.60 12.04
CA LEU A 55 -5.56 -5.44 12.47
C LEU A 55 -4.31 -4.56 12.51
N VAL A 56 -3.68 -4.47 13.67
CA VAL A 56 -2.43 -3.74 13.88
C VAL A 56 -1.31 -4.76 14.03
N LEU A 57 -0.28 -4.60 13.21
CA LEU A 57 0.92 -5.41 13.28
C LEU A 57 2.07 -4.54 13.79
N ASN A 58 2.73 -4.98 14.85
CA ASN A 58 4.01 -4.47 15.27
C ASN A 58 5.09 -5.06 14.37
N CYS A 59 5.14 -4.56 13.14
CA CYS A 59 6.33 -4.67 12.34
C CYS A 59 7.32 -3.66 12.91
N SER A 60 8.04 -4.08 13.94
CA SER A 60 9.32 -3.48 14.27
C SER A 60 10.15 -3.61 13.01
N ASN A 61 10.07 -2.61 12.15
CA ASN A 61 11.19 -2.36 11.28
C ASN A 61 12.31 -2.12 12.27
N THR A 62 13.15 -3.13 12.48
CA THR A 62 14.57 -2.88 12.37
C THR A 62 14.74 -2.27 10.97
N LYS A 63 14.37 -1.00 10.84
CA LYS A 63 15.38 -0.04 10.46
C LYS A 63 16.51 -0.41 11.40
N GLN A 64 17.43 -1.25 10.94
CA GLN A 64 18.81 -0.89 11.17
C GLN A 64 18.82 0.58 10.80
N SER A 65 18.81 1.42 11.82
CA SER A 65 19.24 2.79 11.75
C SER A 65 20.66 2.63 11.24
N ASN A 66 20.79 2.48 9.92
CA ASN A 66 22.05 2.48 9.24
C ASN A 66 22.52 3.91 9.38
N VAL A 67 23.26 4.12 10.46
CA VAL A 67 24.28 5.13 10.67
C VAL A 67 23.75 6.56 10.63
N ASN A 68 24.17 7.37 11.59
CA ASN A 68 24.20 8.82 11.40
C ASN A 68 25.15 9.11 10.22
N ILE A 69 24.66 8.97 8.99
CA ILE A 69 25.30 9.60 7.85
C ILE A 69 24.90 11.05 7.99
N ASN A 70 25.84 11.86 8.48
CA ASN A 70 25.84 13.28 8.18
C ASN A 70 25.53 13.39 6.69
N VAL A 71 24.34 13.89 6.36
CA VAL A 71 23.93 14.14 4.99
C VAL A 71 24.83 15.25 4.49
N GLU A 72 26.00 14.89 3.99
CA GLU A 72 26.66 15.64 2.94
C GLU A 72 25.70 15.60 1.76
N SER A 73 25.15 16.78 1.48
CA SER A 73 24.32 17.08 0.34
C SER A 73 24.97 16.57 -0.95
N GLY A 74 24.33 15.65 -1.68
CA GLY A 74 24.64 15.49 -3.11
C GLY A 74 24.39 14.17 -3.81
N GLU A 75 24.13 13.05 -3.15
CA GLU A 75 23.98 11.77 -3.88
C GLU A 75 22.51 11.46 -4.20
N ASN A 76 22.19 11.49 -5.50
CA ASN A 76 20.93 10.99 -6.02
C ASN A 76 20.82 9.49 -5.70
N ASN A 77 19.81 9.05 -4.95
CA ASN A 77 19.57 7.63 -4.70
C ASN A 77 19.36 6.88 -6.04
N THR A 78 20.36 6.13 -6.47
CA THR A 78 20.32 5.22 -7.61
C THR A 78 19.78 3.86 -7.20
N TYR A 79 18.97 3.26 -8.06
CA TYR A 79 18.37 1.94 -7.88
C TYR A 79 18.67 1.07 -9.09
N ILE A 80 18.92 -0.22 -8.85
CA ILE A 80 19.10 -1.21 -9.91
C ILE A 80 17.73 -1.57 -10.50
N GLY A 81 17.68 -1.79 -11.82
CA GLY A 81 16.50 -2.30 -12.50
C GLY A 81 15.93 -3.57 -11.88
N LYS A 82 14.63 -3.79 -12.03
CA LYS A 82 13.99 -5.01 -11.55
C LYS A 82 14.53 -6.21 -12.32
N TRP A 83 14.62 -7.34 -11.64
CA TRP A 83 14.97 -8.63 -12.25
C TRP A 83 14.08 -8.91 -13.46
N ASN A 84 14.73 -9.20 -14.59
CA ASN A 84 14.08 -9.58 -15.84
C ASN A 84 14.54 -11.00 -16.25
N HIS A 85 13.60 -11.93 -16.30
CA HIS A 85 13.90 -13.33 -16.61
C HIS A 85 14.44 -13.51 -18.04
N ASP A 86 14.14 -12.60 -18.95
CA ASP A 86 14.64 -12.66 -20.33
C ASP A 86 16.12 -12.29 -20.45
N GLN A 87 16.69 -11.61 -19.44
CA GLN A 87 18.08 -11.15 -19.41
C GLN A 87 18.99 -12.02 -18.53
N VAL A 88 18.57 -13.25 -18.19
CA VAL A 88 19.33 -14.16 -17.30
C VAL A 88 20.72 -14.51 -17.87
N ASN A 89 20.82 -14.73 -19.18
CA ASN A 89 22.11 -15.06 -19.79
C ASN A 89 23.05 -13.85 -19.81
N GLU A 90 22.52 -12.67 -20.10
CA GLU A 90 23.25 -11.40 -20.03
C GLU A 90 23.76 -11.14 -18.61
N TYR A 91 22.95 -11.42 -17.58
CA TYR A 91 23.39 -11.34 -16.18
C TYR A 91 24.58 -12.25 -15.87
N LYS A 92 24.53 -13.50 -16.36
CA LYS A 92 25.63 -14.47 -16.16
C LYS A 92 26.90 -14.05 -16.89
N GLU A 93 26.78 -13.44 -18.06
CA GLU A 93 27.93 -12.92 -18.81
C GLU A 93 28.55 -11.69 -18.13
N ASN A 94 27.71 -10.88 -17.47
CA ASN A 94 28.13 -9.71 -16.69
C ASN A 94 28.65 -10.05 -15.29
N LEU A 95 28.68 -11.33 -14.89
CA LEU A 95 29.40 -11.76 -13.68
C LEU A 95 30.89 -11.62 -13.92
N ASP A 96 31.49 -10.66 -13.23
CA ASP A 96 32.91 -10.38 -13.35
C ASP A 96 33.72 -11.55 -12.75
N LYS A 97 34.28 -12.36 -13.65
CA LYS A 97 35.09 -13.53 -13.31
C LYS A 97 36.37 -13.16 -12.57
N GLU A 98 36.93 -11.97 -12.83
CA GLU A 98 38.13 -11.51 -12.13
C GLU A 98 37.79 -11.15 -10.69
N SER A 99 36.75 -10.34 -10.48
CA SER A 99 36.26 -10.01 -9.13
C SER A 99 35.87 -11.25 -8.33
N ILE A 100 35.22 -12.24 -8.96
CA ILE A 100 34.89 -13.52 -8.31
C ILE A 100 36.16 -14.28 -7.91
N SER A 101 37.17 -14.30 -8.77
CA SER A 101 38.44 -14.98 -8.48
C SER A 101 39.20 -14.31 -7.34
N GLN A 102 39.20 -12.98 -7.30
CA GLN A 102 39.79 -12.20 -6.21
C GLN A 102 39.06 -12.45 -4.88
N LEU A 103 37.72 -12.44 -4.88
CA LEU A 103 36.91 -12.79 -3.72
C LEU A 103 37.20 -14.20 -3.20
N LEU A 104 37.30 -15.19 -4.10
CA LEU A 104 37.64 -16.56 -3.69
C LEU A 104 39.03 -16.64 -3.05
N SER A 105 40.02 -15.94 -3.61
CA SER A 105 41.36 -15.86 -3.04
C SER A 105 41.36 -15.15 -1.67
N PHE A 106 40.60 -14.07 -1.53
CA PHE A 106 40.42 -13.34 -0.28
C PHE A 106 39.82 -14.23 0.81
N ILE A 107 38.72 -14.93 0.50
CA ILE A 107 38.09 -15.89 1.42
C ILE A 107 39.09 -16.97 1.82
N MET A 108 39.79 -17.61 0.88
CA MET A 108 40.76 -18.67 1.18
C MET A 108 41.88 -18.18 2.10
N THR A 109 42.42 -16.99 1.84
CA THR A 109 43.52 -16.41 2.62
C THR A 109 43.06 -16.03 4.03
N LYS A 110 41.88 -15.42 4.16
CA LYS A 110 41.34 -14.96 5.45
C LYS A 110 40.81 -16.09 6.32
N THR A 111 40.39 -17.20 5.72
CA THR A 111 39.84 -18.36 6.44
C THR A 111 40.84 -19.49 6.64
N GLU A 112 42.09 -19.35 6.17
CA GLU A 112 43.16 -20.34 6.36
C GLU A 112 43.39 -20.70 7.84
N ASN A 113 43.19 -19.73 8.74
CA ASN A 113 43.17 -19.98 10.18
C ASN A 113 41.85 -19.50 10.80
N VAL A 114 40.89 -20.42 10.93
CA VAL A 114 39.53 -20.18 11.43
C VAL A 114 39.50 -19.47 12.79
N GLN A 115 40.55 -19.60 13.61
CA GLN A 115 40.67 -18.93 14.91
C GLN A 115 40.79 -17.39 14.80
N ASN A 116 41.13 -16.86 13.62
CA ASN A 116 41.30 -15.43 13.37
C ASN A 116 40.13 -14.78 12.61
N VAL A 117 39.06 -15.54 12.33
CA VAL A 117 37.88 -15.00 11.65
C VAL A 117 37.01 -14.29 12.66
N ASP A 118 37.05 -12.97 12.65
CA ASP A 118 36.20 -12.12 13.46
C ASP A 118 34.97 -11.64 12.68
N LYS A 119 34.09 -10.92 13.37
CA LYS A 119 32.89 -10.35 12.76
C LYS A 119 33.22 -9.42 11.59
N ASN A 120 34.29 -8.63 11.70
CA ASN A 120 34.67 -7.68 10.65
C ASN A 120 35.06 -8.41 9.36
N THR A 121 35.81 -9.52 9.49
CA THR A 121 36.17 -10.38 8.36
C THR A 121 34.93 -10.92 7.65
N ILE A 122 33.91 -11.32 8.41
CA ILE A 122 32.63 -11.79 7.83
C ILE A 122 31.90 -10.65 7.13
N ASP A 123 31.83 -9.47 7.75
CA ASP A 123 31.17 -8.29 7.17
C ASP A 123 31.88 -7.85 5.86
N GLU A 124 33.21 -7.91 5.80
CA GLU A 124 34.01 -7.66 4.59
C GLU A 124 33.65 -8.65 3.46
N ILE A 125 33.66 -9.95 3.75
CA ILE A 125 33.30 -10.99 2.77
C ILE A 125 31.88 -10.79 2.25
N VAL A 126 30.92 -10.49 3.13
CA VAL A 126 29.51 -10.24 2.76
C VAL A 126 29.39 -9.01 1.86
N ASN A 127 30.14 -7.94 2.16
CA ASN A 127 30.14 -6.73 1.34
C ASN A 127 30.74 -6.98 -0.05
N GLU A 128 31.83 -7.74 -0.17
CA GLU A 128 32.40 -8.08 -1.47
C GLU A 128 31.48 -8.97 -2.30
N ILE A 129 30.85 -9.99 -1.70
CA ILE A 129 29.83 -10.81 -2.38
C ILE A 129 28.70 -9.93 -2.90
N ARG A 130 28.21 -9.02 -2.04
CA ARG A 130 27.15 -8.08 -2.41
C ARG A 130 27.57 -7.23 -3.60
N ASP A 131 28.78 -6.66 -3.58
CA ASP A 131 29.24 -5.76 -4.62
C ASP A 131 29.40 -6.46 -5.96
N VAL A 132 29.94 -7.68 -5.98
CA VAL A 132 29.99 -8.52 -7.20
C VAL A 132 28.59 -8.71 -7.78
N LEU A 133 27.63 -9.13 -6.95
CA LEU A 133 26.26 -9.40 -7.41
C LEU A 133 25.53 -8.13 -7.87
N LEU A 134 25.71 -7.01 -7.15
CA LEU A 134 25.09 -5.73 -7.48
C LEU A 134 25.71 -5.10 -8.73
N ASN A 135 27.02 -5.18 -8.92
CA ASN A 135 27.69 -4.63 -10.11
C ASN A 135 27.26 -5.37 -11.38
N SER A 136 27.17 -6.70 -11.33
CA SER A 136 26.62 -7.48 -12.45
C SER A 136 25.16 -7.13 -12.73
N ALA A 137 24.39 -6.86 -11.67
CA ALA A 137 22.99 -6.46 -11.80
C ALA A 137 22.85 -5.05 -12.41
N ARG A 138 23.70 -4.10 -12.02
CA ARG A 138 23.78 -2.76 -12.61
C ARG A 138 24.08 -2.81 -14.10
N ASN A 139 25.07 -3.63 -14.49
CA ASN A 139 25.46 -3.78 -15.90
C ASN A 139 24.36 -4.42 -16.76
N THR A 140 23.51 -5.26 -16.15
CA THR A 140 22.46 -6.00 -16.88
C THR A 140 21.12 -5.27 -16.90
N PHE A 141 20.67 -4.79 -15.74
CA PHE A 141 19.33 -4.23 -15.57
C PHE A 141 19.33 -2.69 -15.59
N GLY A 142 20.52 -2.08 -15.65
CA GLY A 142 20.72 -0.64 -15.63
C GLY A 142 20.52 -0.02 -14.24
N GLU A 143 20.94 1.24 -14.13
CA GLU A 143 20.69 2.08 -12.96
C GLU A 143 19.66 3.16 -13.27
N PHE A 144 18.73 3.34 -12.33
CA PHE A 144 17.69 4.33 -12.39
C PHE A 144 17.88 5.30 -11.23
N VAL A 145 18.03 6.58 -11.55
CA VAL A 145 17.86 7.62 -10.54
C VAL A 145 16.39 7.63 -10.16
N GLN A 146 16.09 7.47 -8.87
CA GLN A 146 14.75 7.77 -8.40
C GLN A 146 14.50 9.24 -8.68
N LYS A 147 13.69 9.53 -9.69
CA LYS A 147 13.11 10.86 -9.82
C LYS A 147 12.33 11.05 -8.52
N THR A 148 12.86 11.87 -7.63
CA THR A 148 12.02 12.56 -6.66
C THR A 148 11.06 13.35 -7.53
N TYR A 149 9.90 12.77 -7.80
CA TYR A 149 8.75 13.57 -8.15
C TYR A 149 8.60 14.48 -6.94
N GLY A 150 9.16 15.69 -7.05
CA GLY A 150 8.73 16.80 -6.23
C GLY A 150 7.22 16.69 -6.27
N PHE A 151 6.62 16.47 -5.11
CA PHE A 151 5.18 16.54 -4.96
C PHE A 151 4.85 18.02 -5.19
N ASP A 152 4.93 18.47 -6.43
CA ASP A 152 4.39 19.72 -6.87
C ASP A 152 2.89 19.54 -6.66
N TYR A 153 2.42 20.12 -5.56
CA TYR A 153 1.01 20.33 -5.26
C TYR A 153 0.35 21.27 -6.30
N THR A 154 0.83 21.31 -7.53
CA THR A 154 0.09 21.85 -8.66
C THR A 154 -1.04 20.86 -8.95
N GLY A 155 -2.16 21.09 -8.27
CA GLY A 155 -3.38 20.28 -8.29
C GLY A 155 -3.57 19.47 -9.56
N GLY A 156 -3.09 18.22 -9.54
CA GLY A 156 -3.50 17.22 -10.51
C GLY A 156 -5.02 17.24 -10.51
N LYS A 157 -5.62 17.47 -11.68
CA LYS A 157 -7.08 17.55 -11.88
C LYS A 157 -7.70 16.51 -10.97
N GLN A 158 -8.30 16.95 -9.86
CA GLN A 158 -8.96 16.05 -8.93
C GLN A 158 -9.80 15.16 -9.81
N ASN A 159 -9.59 13.84 -9.76
CA ASN A 159 -10.39 12.86 -10.50
C ASN A 159 -11.84 13.25 -10.25
N HIS A 160 -12.40 14.02 -11.19
CA HIS A 160 -13.68 14.68 -11.00
C HIS A 160 -14.64 13.55 -11.26
N ARG A 161 -14.97 12.84 -10.19
CA ARG A 161 -16.02 11.83 -10.25
C ARG A 161 -17.26 12.63 -10.60
N ASP A 162 -17.71 12.52 -11.84
CA ASP A 162 -18.83 13.31 -12.37
C ASP A 162 -20.12 13.09 -11.58
N TRP A 163 -20.23 11.95 -10.89
CA TRP A 163 -21.30 11.66 -9.94
C TRP A 163 -21.15 12.35 -8.57
N PHE A 164 -19.98 12.88 -8.21
CA PHE A 164 -19.70 13.48 -6.90
C PHE A 164 -19.90 15.00 -6.90
N ASN A 165 -21.16 15.40 -6.95
CA ASN A 165 -21.59 16.79 -7.08
C ASN A 165 -21.61 17.58 -5.75
N THR A 166 -22.12 18.82 -5.81
CA THR A 166 -22.27 19.74 -4.68
C THR A 166 -23.12 19.16 -3.55
N GLU A 167 -24.17 18.41 -3.87
CA GLU A 167 -25.02 17.70 -2.90
C GLU A 167 -24.19 16.68 -2.10
N CYS A 168 -23.42 15.84 -2.80
CA CYS A 168 -22.51 14.88 -2.16
C CYS A 168 -21.46 15.55 -1.27
N ARG A 169 -20.89 16.69 -1.72
CA ARG A 169 -19.92 17.47 -0.94
C ARG A 169 -20.55 18.04 0.33
N ARG A 170 -21.79 18.55 0.25
CA ARG A 170 -22.53 19.09 1.39
C ARG A 170 -22.76 18.01 2.44
N GLU A 171 -23.31 16.87 2.05
CA GLU A 171 -23.59 15.78 3.00
C GLU A 171 -22.30 15.18 3.59
N ARG A 172 -21.23 15.07 2.81
CA ARG A 172 -19.90 14.67 3.33
C ARG A 172 -19.39 15.64 4.39
N ARG A 173 -19.55 16.96 4.20
CA ARG A 173 -19.15 17.96 5.20
C ARG A 173 -19.99 17.82 6.47
N ALA A 174 -21.30 17.60 6.34
CA ALA A 174 -22.20 17.38 7.47
C ALA A 174 -21.82 16.11 8.26
N PHE A 175 -21.60 14.99 7.58
CA PHE A 175 -21.13 13.74 8.20
C PHE A 175 -19.80 13.94 8.94
N ARG A 176 -18.80 14.56 8.30
CA ARG A 176 -17.50 14.85 8.94
C ARG A 176 -17.64 15.75 10.16
N LYS A 177 -18.54 16.74 10.13
CA LYS A 177 -18.85 17.59 11.29
C LYS A 177 -19.44 16.77 12.42
N SER A 178 -20.43 15.91 12.15
CA SER A 178 -21.02 15.02 13.15
C SER A 178 -20.00 14.04 13.72
N LYS A 179 -19.11 13.49 12.90
CA LYS A 179 -18.04 12.56 13.34
C LYS A 179 -17.08 13.25 14.31
N ARG A 180 -16.68 14.49 14.03
CA ARG A 180 -15.85 15.29 14.94
C ARG A 180 -16.57 15.59 16.27
N LEU A 181 -17.85 15.94 16.22
CA LEU A 181 -18.64 16.21 17.43
C LEU A 181 -18.79 14.95 18.29
N TYR A 182 -19.08 13.80 17.69
CA TYR A 182 -19.16 12.54 18.42
C TYR A 182 -17.83 12.15 19.04
N LYS A 183 -16.71 12.27 18.30
CA LYS A 183 -15.37 12.02 18.86
C LYS A 183 -15.04 12.94 20.05
N ARG A 184 -15.50 14.19 20.01
CA ARG A 184 -15.23 15.17 21.08
C ARG A 184 -16.06 14.94 22.34
N TYR A 185 -17.34 14.61 22.19
CA TYR A 185 -18.29 14.63 23.32
C TYR A 185 -18.86 13.27 23.69
N GLY A 186 -18.78 12.26 22.83
CA GLY A 186 -19.20 10.88 23.10
C GLY A 186 -20.70 10.64 23.38
N SER A 187 -21.53 11.68 23.49
CA SER A 187 -22.92 11.56 23.96
C SER A 187 -23.85 10.82 22.98
N ARG A 188 -24.93 10.24 23.52
CA ARG A 188 -25.98 9.57 22.73
C ARG A 188 -26.57 10.48 21.65
N ILE A 189 -26.78 11.76 21.96
CA ILE A 189 -27.29 12.76 21.00
C ILE A 189 -26.34 12.90 19.81
N PHE A 190 -25.03 12.98 20.05
CA PHE A 190 -24.04 13.06 18.96
C PHE A 190 -23.91 11.75 18.18
N LYS A 191 -24.10 10.60 18.84
CA LYS A 191 -24.14 9.29 18.18
C LYS A 191 -25.32 9.16 17.22
N GLU A 192 -26.52 9.57 17.65
CA GLU A 192 -27.71 9.59 16.80
C GLU A 192 -27.55 10.57 15.62
N ARG A 193 -27.00 11.76 15.88
CA ARG A 193 -26.69 12.75 14.83
C ARG A 193 -25.69 12.21 13.81
N LEU A 194 -24.64 11.51 14.27
CA LEU A 194 -23.66 10.87 13.40
C LEU A 194 -24.34 9.86 12.48
N ARG A 195 -25.12 8.91 13.05
CA ARG A 195 -25.87 7.91 12.28
C ARG A 195 -26.78 8.54 11.23
N ARG A 196 -27.56 9.56 11.59
CA ARG A 196 -28.44 10.26 10.63
C ARG A 196 -27.66 10.89 9.47
N SER A 197 -26.57 11.60 9.79
CA SER A 197 -25.74 12.24 8.77
C SER A 197 -25.01 11.25 7.87
N GLU A 198 -24.66 10.07 8.41
CA GLU A 198 -24.06 8.99 7.66
C GLU A 198 -25.04 8.37 6.66
N THR A 199 -26.24 7.98 7.13
CA THR A 199 -27.30 7.44 6.28
C THR A 199 -27.67 8.41 5.16
N LEU A 200 -27.79 9.70 5.49
CA LEU A 200 -28.11 10.73 4.49
C LEU A 200 -27.00 10.85 3.45
N TYR A 201 -25.73 10.88 3.89
CA TYR A 201 -24.60 10.94 2.97
C TYR A 201 -24.56 9.71 2.04
N LYS A 202 -24.74 8.49 2.57
CA LYS A 202 -24.80 7.27 1.76
C LYS A 202 -25.93 7.32 0.74
N LYS A 203 -27.15 7.68 1.18
CA LYS A 203 -28.33 7.80 0.30
C LYS A 203 -28.10 8.80 -0.82
N THR A 204 -27.54 9.96 -0.52
CA THR A 204 -27.19 10.99 -1.51
C THR A 204 -26.14 10.47 -2.48
N MET A 205 -25.12 9.78 -1.99
CA MET A 205 -24.09 9.18 -2.83
C MET A 205 -24.69 8.15 -3.81
N ASP A 206 -25.50 7.23 -3.31
CA ASP A 206 -26.13 6.17 -4.13
C ASP A 206 -27.12 6.73 -5.14
N LYS A 207 -27.88 7.78 -4.77
CA LYS A 207 -28.75 8.51 -5.70
C LYS A 207 -27.94 9.09 -6.86
N ASN A 208 -26.84 9.77 -6.56
CA ASN A 208 -26.04 10.43 -7.59
C ASN A 208 -25.27 9.44 -8.46
N ILE A 209 -24.73 8.35 -7.89
CA ILE A 209 -24.12 7.25 -8.66
C ILE A 209 -25.15 6.63 -9.62
N ARG A 210 -26.38 6.34 -9.13
CA ARG A 210 -27.43 5.77 -9.97
C ARG A 210 -27.83 6.71 -11.11
N SER A 211 -28.06 7.99 -10.80
CA SER A 211 -28.38 9.00 -11.82
C SER A 211 -27.29 9.07 -12.89
N PHE A 212 -26.03 9.19 -12.45
CA PHE A 212 -24.88 9.24 -13.35
C PHE A 212 -24.78 7.99 -14.23
N ASN A 213 -24.99 6.80 -13.67
CA ASN A 213 -24.95 5.56 -14.44
C ASN A 213 -26.08 5.48 -15.48
N VAL A 214 -27.28 5.97 -15.16
CA VAL A 214 -28.39 6.06 -16.11
C VAL A 214 -28.04 7.01 -17.26
N ASP A 215 -27.52 8.19 -16.92
CA ASP A 215 -27.12 9.21 -17.91
C ASP A 215 -25.97 8.71 -18.79
N LEU A 216 -24.98 8.06 -18.19
CA LEU A 216 -23.85 7.46 -18.89
C LEU A 216 -24.32 6.37 -19.85
N ARG A 217 -25.22 5.48 -19.43
CA ARG A 217 -25.80 4.44 -20.32
C ARG A 217 -26.54 5.08 -21.50
N SER A 218 -27.34 6.12 -21.25
CA SER A 218 -28.06 6.85 -22.30
C SER A 218 -27.09 7.52 -23.28
N LYS A 219 -26.04 8.19 -22.76
CA LYS A 219 -24.98 8.82 -23.55
C LYS A 219 -24.23 7.79 -24.39
N MET A 220 -23.84 6.65 -23.81
CA MET A 220 -23.15 5.56 -24.50
C MET A 220 -23.99 4.99 -25.65
N LYS A 221 -25.30 4.77 -25.45
CA LYS A 221 -26.22 4.32 -26.52
C LYS A 221 -26.27 5.32 -27.69
N LYS A 222 -26.33 6.62 -27.40
CA LYS A 222 -26.34 7.67 -28.44
C LYS A 222 -24.99 7.80 -29.17
N MET A 223 -23.88 7.71 -28.44
CA MET A 223 -22.53 7.81 -29.03
C MET A 223 -22.20 6.61 -29.90
N ARG A 224 -22.69 5.41 -29.57
CA ARG A 224 -22.48 4.21 -30.38
C ARG A 224 -22.86 4.40 -31.85
N THR A 225 -23.94 5.14 -32.13
CA THR A 225 -24.41 5.37 -33.51
C THR A 225 -23.92 6.69 -34.09
N LYS A 226 -23.78 7.76 -33.29
CA LYS A 226 -23.46 9.11 -33.78
C LYS A 226 -21.98 9.49 -33.70
N ASN A 227 -21.20 8.86 -32.83
CA ASN A 227 -19.77 9.15 -32.63
C ASN A 227 -19.03 7.92 -32.08
N PRO A 228 -18.77 6.91 -32.94
CA PRO A 228 -18.19 5.63 -32.50
C PRO A 228 -16.75 5.78 -31.96
N LYS A 229 -15.99 6.78 -32.42
CA LYS A 229 -14.61 7.02 -31.96
C LYS A 229 -14.54 7.40 -30.47
N GLU A 230 -15.38 8.34 -30.03
CA GLU A 230 -15.46 8.71 -28.61
C GLU A 230 -16.09 7.62 -27.75
N PHE A 231 -17.01 6.81 -28.31
CA PHE A 231 -17.57 5.64 -27.63
C PHE A 231 -16.47 4.63 -27.25
N TRP A 232 -15.62 4.24 -28.21
CA TRP A 232 -14.52 3.29 -27.96
C TRP A 232 -13.45 3.84 -27.01
N LYS A 233 -13.19 5.15 -27.05
CA LYS A 233 -12.29 5.82 -26.11
C LYS A 233 -12.75 5.73 -24.65
N ILE A 234 -14.07 5.74 -24.40
CA ILE A 234 -14.61 5.58 -23.04
C ILE A 234 -14.51 4.13 -22.57
N ILE A 235 -14.75 3.16 -23.46
CA ILE A 235 -14.63 1.73 -23.12
C ILE A 235 -13.17 1.37 -22.83
N ASN A 236 -12.23 1.78 -23.69
CA ASN A 236 -10.83 1.37 -23.57
C ASN A 236 -10.09 2.03 -22.40
N ARG A 237 -10.63 3.13 -21.84
CA ARG A 237 -10.10 3.76 -20.61
C ARG A 237 -10.27 2.92 -19.35
N GLY A 238 -11.11 1.90 -19.37
CA GLY A 238 -11.33 0.99 -18.24
C GLY A 238 -10.54 -0.31 -18.30
N SER A 239 -9.70 -0.49 -19.32
CA SER A 239 -8.98 -1.74 -19.63
C SER A 239 -7.46 -1.65 -19.39
N GLU A 240 -6.99 -0.62 -18.69
CA GLU A 240 -5.60 -0.45 -18.23
C GLU A 240 -5.48 -0.70 -16.72
#